data_AF-A0A7C7R9J9-F1
#
_entry.id   AF-A0A7C7R9J9-F1
#
_cell.length_a   1.000
_cell.length_b   1.000
_cell.length_c   1.000
_cell.angle_alpha   90.00
_cell.angle_beta   90.00
_cell.angle_gamma   90.00
#
_symmetry.space_group_name_H-M   'P 1'
#
loop_
_entity.id
_entity.type
_entity.pdbx_description
1 polymer ?
#
loop_
_entity_poly.entity_id
_entity_poly.type
_entity_poly.pdbx_seq_one_letter_code
_entity_poly.pdbx_strand_id
1 'polypeptide(L)'
;MAEDFSFAVLGDCKSDISLIYPEAFRQNIRAIDLLDPNFVVFLGDFVKGDTSEALLEDAWMEFYREIKFLRIPYYLIVGNHDIQYRAGRELFGRKYGRPYYSFDYGEALLRVSPPCFKPEDD
;
A
#
# COMPACT_ATOMS: atom_id res chain seq x y z
N MET A 1 -18.41 15.51 -21.12
CA MET A 1 -17.45 16.29 -20.33
C MET A 1 -16.88 15.29 -19.35
N ALA A 2 -15.57 15.05 -19.35
CA ALA A 2 -14.97 14.20 -18.34
C ALA A 2 -15.26 14.81 -16.95
N GLU A 3 -15.67 14.00 -15.99
CA GLU A 3 -15.83 14.46 -14.61
C GLU A 3 -14.43 14.66 -13.99
N ASP A 4 -14.24 15.78 -13.30
CA ASP A 4 -13.02 16.02 -12.54
C ASP A 4 -12.95 15.03 -11.37
N PHE A 5 -11.76 14.49 -11.11
CA PHE A 5 -11.50 13.64 -9.96
C PHE A 5 -10.22 14.05 -9.25
N SER A 6 -10.15 13.75 -7.96
CA SER A 6 -8.99 13.95 -7.11
C SER A 6 -8.62 12.66 -6.41
N PHE A 7 -7.33 12.44 -6.17
CA PHE A 7 -6.85 11.28 -5.45
C PHE A 7 -5.64 11.63 -4.61
N ALA A 8 -5.47 10.92 -3.50
CA ALA A 8 -4.30 11.04 -2.64
C ALA A 8 -3.30 9.91 -2.93
N VAL A 9 -2.01 10.19 -2.73
CA VAL A 9 -0.93 9.22 -2.96
C VAL A 9 -0.03 9.19 -1.73
N LEU A 10 0.24 7.99 -1.20
CA LEU A 10 1.19 7.75 -0.11
C LEU A 10 2.06 6.55 -0.44
N GLY A 11 3.30 6.54 0.05
CA GLY A 11 4.21 5.40 -0.06
C GLY A 11 5.23 5.45 1.06
N ASP A 12 6.01 4.39 1.26
CA ASP A 12 7.08 4.34 2.25
C ASP A 12 6.62 4.79 3.65
N CYS A 13 5.46 4.28 4.06
CA CYS A 13 4.77 4.72 5.28
C CYS A 13 5.26 4.04 6.57
N LYS A 14 6.14 3.05 6.43
CA LYS A 14 6.81 2.31 7.50
C LYS A 14 7.62 3.22 8.43
N SER A 15 7.83 2.77 9.67
CA SER A 15 8.85 3.35 10.56
C SER A 15 10.09 2.46 10.65
N ASP A 16 11.14 2.97 11.30
CA ASP A 16 12.34 2.18 11.63
C ASP A 16 12.08 1.10 12.69
N ILE A 17 10.89 1.07 13.30
CA ILE A 17 10.46 0.06 14.26
C ILE A 17 9.34 -0.77 13.62
N SER A 18 9.55 -2.09 13.51
CA SER A 18 8.54 -3.00 13.00
C SER A 18 7.24 -2.89 13.80
N LEU A 19 6.09 -2.99 13.13
CA LEU A 19 4.75 -2.92 13.73
C LEU A 19 4.39 -1.57 14.38
N ILE A 20 5.18 -0.52 14.16
CA ILE A 20 4.86 0.82 14.63
C ILE A 20 4.84 1.75 13.44
N TYR A 21 3.72 2.44 13.25
CA TYR A 21 3.62 3.52 12.26
C TYR A 21 3.89 4.88 12.91
N PRO A 22 4.54 5.80 12.17
CA PRO A 22 4.83 7.13 12.67
C PRO A 22 3.54 7.95 12.81
N GLU A 23 3.52 8.86 13.78
CA GLU A 23 2.35 9.74 13.96
C GLU A 23 2.05 10.59 12.72
N ALA A 24 3.08 10.94 11.95
CA ALA A 24 2.93 11.62 10.66
C ALA A 24 2.06 10.81 9.68
N PHE A 25 2.21 9.48 9.63
CA PHE A 25 1.36 8.63 8.80
C PHE A 25 -0.10 8.70 9.25
N ARG A 26 -0.36 8.61 10.57
CA ARG A 26 -1.72 8.73 11.12
C ARG A 26 -2.34 10.09 10.84
N GLN A 27 -1.55 11.16 10.92
CA GLN A 27 -1.98 12.50 10.55
C GLN A 27 -2.35 12.59 9.08
N ASN A 28 -1.56 12.00 8.19
CA ASN A 28 -1.85 11.94 6.76
C ASN A 28 -3.16 11.19 6.48
N ILE A 29 -3.38 10.02 7.11
CA ILE A 29 -4.65 9.28 6.96
C ILE A 29 -5.85 10.13 7.40
N ARG A 30 -5.76 10.81 8.54
CA ARG A 30 -6.83 11.71 9.00
C ARG A 30 -7.05 12.90 8.06
N ALA A 31 -5.97 13.49 7.54
CA ALA A 31 -6.08 14.60 6.59
C ALA A 31 -6.73 14.17 5.28
N ILE A 32 -6.39 12.98 4.77
CA ILE A 32 -6.98 12.42 3.55
C ILE A 32 -8.46 12.14 3.76
N ASP A 33 -8.84 11.52 4.87
CA ASP A 33 -10.25 11.27 5.19
C ASP A 33 -11.07 12.57 5.26
N LEU A 34 -10.47 13.67 5.74
CA LEU A 34 -11.10 15.00 5.76
C LEU A 34 -11.18 15.68 4.37
N LEU A 35 -10.20 15.43 3.50
CA LEU A 35 -10.18 15.99 2.14
C LEU A 35 -11.15 15.27 1.20
N ASP A 36 -11.58 14.06 1.58
CA ASP A 36 -12.55 13.23 0.85
C ASP A 36 -12.26 13.10 -0.66
N PRO A 37 -11.02 12.74 -1.09
CA PRO A 37 -10.75 12.47 -2.50
C PRO A 37 -11.56 11.28 -3.00
N ASN A 38 -11.66 11.16 -4.33
CA ASN A 38 -12.36 10.07 -4.99
C ASN A 38 -11.76 8.69 -4.69
N PHE A 39 -10.44 8.61 -4.52
CA PHE A 39 -9.74 7.40 -4.10
C PHE A 39 -8.34 7.72 -3.54
N VAL A 40 -7.71 6.71 -2.95
CA VAL A 40 -6.32 6.77 -2.46
C VAL A 40 -5.46 5.72 -3.15
N VAL A 41 -4.21 6.05 -3.44
CA VAL A 41 -3.21 5.10 -3.97
C VAL A 41 -2.08 4.96 -2.95
N PHE A 42 -1.86 3.74 -2.49
CA PHE A 42 -0.74 3.40 -1.62
C PHE A 42 0.37 2.73 -2.46
N LEU A 43 1.54 3.35 -2.57
CA LEU A 43 2.69 3.00 -3.42
C LEU A 43 3.66 1.98 -2.82
N GLY A 44 3.23 1.24 -1.80
CA GLY A 44 4.02 0.16 -1.21
C GLY A 44 4.92 0.58 -0.07
N ASP A 45 5.70 -0.38 0.40
CA ASP A 45 6.63 -0.27 1.50
C ASP A 45 5.94 0.08 2.83
N PHE A 46 4.87 -0.68 3.09
CA PHE A 46 4.08 -0.65 4.32
C PHE A 46 4.81 -1.43 5.43
N VAL A 47 5.41 -2.55 5.06
CA VAL A 47 6.18 -3.39 5.99
C VAL A 47 7.62 -2.91 6.03
N LYS A 48 8.26 -3.00 7.21
CA LYS A 48 9.67 -2.66 7.35
C LYS A 48 10.54 -3.75 6.70
N GLY A 49 11.57 -3.34 5.97
CA GLY A 49 12.41 -4.25 5.20
C GLY A 49 13.17 -5.33 5.98
N ASP A 50 13.44 -5.14 7.26
CA ASP A 50 14.08 -6.15 8.11
C ASP A 50 13.08 -6.88 9.03
N THR A 51 11.77 -6.70 8.82
CA THR A 51 10.75 -7.50 9.49
C THR A 51 11.00 -8.97 9.17
N SER A 52 10.99 -9.84 10.19
CA SER A 52 11.19 -11.27 10.01
C SER A 52 9.99 -11.90 9.29
N GLU A 53 10.20 -13.00 8.57
CA GLU A 53 9.13 -13.72 7.85
C GLU A 53 7.94 -14.08 8.78
N ALA A 54 8.24 -14.46 10.03
CA ALA A 54 7.25 -14.80 11.04
C ALA A 54 6.35 -13.62 11.47
N LEU A 55 6.76 -12.37 11.23
CA LEU A 55 6.02 -11.16 11.60
C LEU A 55 5.36 -10.47 10.40
N LEU A 56 5.48 -11.00 9.18
CA LEU A 56 4.91 -10.36 7.99
C LEU A 56 3.40 -10.20 8.08
N GLU A 57 2.69 -11.23 8.52
CA GLU A 57 1.25 -11.19 8.66
C GLU A 57 0.82 -10.13 9.68
N ASP A 58 1.51 -10.09 10.83
CA ASP A 58 1.29 -9.07 11.85
C ASP A 58 1.58 -7.65 11.33
N ALA A 59 2.63 -7.47 10.53
CA ALA A 59 2.98 -6.17 9.95
C ALA A 59 1.94 -5.68 8.94
N TRP A 60 1.41 -6.58 8.12
CA TRP A 60 0.29 -6.29 7.23
C TRP A 60 -1.00 -6.01 8.02
N MET A 61 -1.29 -6.77 9.08
CA MET A 61 -2.44 -6.51 9.96
C MET A 61 -2.35 -5.12 10.62
N GLU A 62 -1.14 -4.73 11.02
CA GLU A 62 -0.91 -3.41 11.60
C GLU A 62 -1.12 -2.30 10.57
N PHE A 63 -0.64 -2.47 9.33
CA PHE A 63 -0.97 -1.56 8.24
C PHE A 63 -2.49 -1.35 8.10
N TYR A 64 -3.25 -2.45 8.03
CA TYR A 64 -4.71 -2.38 7.94
C TYR A 64 -5.34 -1.71 9.15
N ARG A 65 -4.77 -1.89 10.35
CA ARG A 65 -5.25 -1.27 11.57
C ARG A 65 -5.10 0.25 11.52
N GLU A 66 -4.02 0.75 10.94
CA GLU A 66 -3.77 2.19 10.81
C GLU A 66 -4.70 2.83 9.76
N ILE A 67 -4.95 2.14 8.64
CA ILE A 67 -5.84 2.65 7.59
C ILE A 67 -7.31 2.31 7.80
N LYS A 68 -7.70 1.57 8.84
CA LYS A 68 -9.09 1.09 9.04
C LYS A 68 -10.15 2.18 9.11
N PHE A 69 -9.73 3.41 9.43
CA PHE A 69 -10.63 4.56 9.55
C PHE A 69 -10.87 5.26 8.21
N LEU A 70 -10.04 4.98 7.20
CA LEU A 70 -10.19 5.52 5.85
C LEU A 70 -11.42 4.87 5.20
N ARG A 71 -12.47 5.67 4.99
CA ARG A 71 -13.72 5.19 4.34
C ARG A 71 -13.67 5.25 2.82
N ILE A 72 -12.69 5.98 2.31
CA ILE A 72 -12.45 6.24 0.89
C ILE A 72 -11.89 4.97 0.23
N PRO A 73 -12.34 4.62 -0.99
CA PRO A 73 -11.76 3.49 -1.71
C PRO A 73 -10.26 3.70 -1.94
N TYR A 74 -9.48 2.63 -1.78
CA TYR A 74 -8.04 2.69 -1.94
C TYR A 74 -7.50 1.55 -2.80
N TYR A 75 -6.40 1.83 -3.49
CA TYR A 75 -5.66 0.92 -4.33
C TYR A 75 -4.30 0.66 -3.69
N LEU A 76 -3.97 -0.61 -3.50
CA LEU A 76 -2.68 -1.03 -2.94
C LEU A 76 -1.74 -1.43 -4.07
N ILE A 77 -0.53 -0.91 -3.99
CA ILE A 77 0.62 -1.28 -4.80
C ILE A 77 1.66 -1.77 -3.79
N VAL A 78 2.30 -2.91 -4.08
CA VAL A 78 3.31 -3.48 -3.18
C VAL A 78 4.70 -2.97 -3.56
N GLY A 79 5.47 -2.62 -2.54
CA GLY A 79 6.90 -2.33 -2.63
C GLY A 79 7.73 -3.60 -2.45
N ASN A 80 9.04 -3.47 -2.56
CA ASN A 80 9.96 -4.60 -2.40
C ASN A 80 9.90 -5.17 -0.97
N HIS A 81 9.73 -4.33 0.06
CA HIS A 81 9.69 -4.81 1.45
C HIS A 81 8.40 -5.58 1.78
N ASP A 82 7.30 -5.25 1.11
CA ASP A 82 6.00 -5.90 1.35
C ASP A 82 5.96 -7.36 0.89
N ILE A 83 6.79 -7.69 -0.10
CA ILE A 83 6.85 -9.01 -0.74
C ILE A 83 8.28 -9.57 -0.83
N GLN A 84 9.17 -9.11 0.05
CA GLN A 84 10.58 -9.49 0.07
C GLN A 84 10.79 -10.99 0.23
N TYR A 85 9.96 -11.65 1.04
CA TYR A 85 9.98 -13.10 1.21
C TYR A 85 8.96 -13.80 0.32
N ARG A 86 9.19 -15.08 0.07
CA ARG A 86 8.21 -15.97 -0.56
C ARG A 86 6.87 -15.94 0.18
N ALA A 87 6.87 -15.98 1.51
CA ALA A 87 5.64 -15.86 2.28
C ALA A 87 4.92 -14.52 2.04
N GLY A 88 5.64 -13.41 1.88
CA GLY A 88 5.05 -12.11 1.54
C GLY A 88 4.39 -12.12 0.16
N ARG A 89 5.07 -12.68 -0.85
CA ARG A 89 4.50 -12.89 -2.20
C ARG A 89 3.25 -13.77 -2.17
N GLU A 90 3.28 -14.85 -1.42
CA GLU A 90 2.14 -15.76 -1.26
C GLU A 90 0.98 -15.10 -0.50
N LEU A 91 1.26 -14.36 0.58
CA LEU A 91 0.27 -13.62 1.36
C LEU A 91 -0.47 -12.60 0.49
N PHE A 92 0.29 -11.76 -0.23
CA PHE A 92 -0.29 -10.79 -1.15
C PHE A 92 -1.05 -11.49 -2.28
N GLY A 93 -0.45 -12.51 -2.89
CA GLY A 93 -1.03 -13.29 -3.98
C GLY A 93 -2.37 -13.92 -3.62
N ARG A 94 -2.51 -14.47 -2.40
CA ARG A 94 -3.75 -15.06 -1.91
C ARG A 94 -4.86 -14.01 -1.68
N LYS A 95 -4.49 -12.80 -1.27
CA LYS A 95 -5.45 -11.75 -0.87
C LYS A 95 -5.85 -10.82 -2.01
N TYR A 96 -4.90 -10.47 -2.88
CA TYR A 96 -5.06 -9.43 -3.91
C TYR A 96 -4.73 -9.92 -5.32
N GLY A 97 -4.17 -11.13 -5.47
CA GLY A 97 -3.77 -11.65 -6.76
C GLY A 97 -2.43 -11.07 -7.23
N ARG A 98 -2.37 -10.65 -8.49
CA ARG A 98 -1.10 -10.24 -9.11
C ARG A 98 -0.68 -8.85 -8.60
N PRO A 99 0.63 -8.60 -8.38
CA PRO A 99 1.15 -7.31 -7.92
C PRO A 99 1.19 -6.24 -9.04
N TYR A 100 0.44 -6.46 -10.12
CA TYR A 100 0.30 -5.54 -11.24
C TYR A 100 -1.13 -5.65 -11.74
N TYR A 101 -1.71 -4.52 -12.08
CA TYR A 101 -3.08 -4.42 -12.57
C TYR A 101 -3.28 -3.06 -13.24
N SER A 102 -4.42 -2.89 -13.87
CA SER A 102 -4.87 -1.59 -14.35
C SER A 102 -6.34 -1.43 -14.03
N PHE A 103 -6.77 -0.19 -13.88
CA PHE A 103 -8.17 0.15 -13.67
C PHE A 103 -8.49 1.46 -14.35
N ASP A 104 -9.75 1.59 -14.77
CA ASP A 104 -10.28 2.83 -15.30
C ASP A 104 -10.97 3.61 -14.18
N TYR A 105 -10.75 4.92 -14.15
CA TYR A 105 -11.50 5.86 -13.32
C TYR A 105 -12.06 6.97 -14.20
N GLY A 106 -13.36 6.92 -14.50
CA GLY A 106 -13.95 7.77 -15.54
C GLY A 106 -13.31 7.48 -16.90
N GLU A 107 -12.73 8.50 -17.52
CA GLU A 107 -12.02 8.38 -18.80
C GLU A 107 -10.49 8.15 -18.64
N ALA A 108 -9.99 8.06 -17.40
CA ALA A 108 -8.58 7.87 -17.12
C ALA A 108 -8.21 6.40 -16.87
N LEU A 109 -7.18 5.91 -17.56
CA LEU A 109 -6.58 4.58 -17.32
C LEU A 109 -5.38 4.71 -16.38
N LEU A 110 -5.43 4.04 -15.23
CA LEU A 110 -4.32 3.92 -14.30
C LEU A 110 -3.68 2.55 -14.43
N ARG A 111 -2.34 2.52 -14.52
CA ARG A 111 -1.54 1.28 -14.66
C ARG A 111 -0.57 1.13 -13.50
N VAL A 112 -0.67 -0.02 -12.84
CA VAL A 112 0.24 -0.45 -11.78
C VAL A 112 1.21 -1.46 -12.37
N SER A 113 2.49 -1.08 -12.36
CA SER A 113 3.58 -1.95 -12.78
C SER A 113 4.06 -2.79 -11.61
N PRO A 114 4.61 -3.99 -11.86
CA PRO A 114 5.20 -4.79 -10.79
C PRO A 114 6.35 -4.03 -10.11
N PRO A 115 6.62 -4.30 -8.82
CA PRO A 115 7.77 -3.73 -8.14
C PRO A 115 9.07 -4.11 -8.86
N CYS A 116 10.04 -3.20 -8.82
CA CYS A 116 11.37 -3.46 -9.34
C CYS A 116 12.09 -4.39 -8.36
N PHE A 117 12.26 -5.66 -8.74
CA PHE A 117 13.14 -6.58 -8.04
C PHE A 117 14.56 -6.39 -8.56
N LYS A 118 15.52 -6.34 -7.64
CA LYS A 118 16.93 -6.40 -8.02
C LYS A 118 17.35 -7.86 -8.20
N PRO A 119 18.37 -8.14 -9.02
CA PRO A 119 18.87 -9.50 -9.22
C PRO A 119 19.30 -10.21 -7.92
N GLU A 120 19.62 -9.44 -6.88
CA GLU A 120 19.97 -9.94 -5.55
C GLU A 120 18.79 -10.38 -4.66
N ASP A 121 17.54 -10.22 -5.12
CA ASP A 121 16.32 -10.55 -4.34
C ASP A 121 15.82 -12.01 -4.52
N ASP A 122 16.56 -12.85 -5.26
CA ASP A 122 16.27 -14.28 -5.54
C ASP A 122 17.18 -15.27 -4.77
#